data_AF-A0A285M6K6-F1
#
_entry.id   AF-A0A285M6K6-F1
#
_cell.length_a   1.000
_cell.length_b   1.000
_cell.length_c   1.000
_cell.angle_alpha   90.00
_cell.angle_beta   90.00
_cell.angle_gamma   90.00
#
_symmetry.space_group_name_H-M   'P 1'
#
loop_
_entity.id
_entity.type
_entity.pdbx_description
1 polymer ?
#
loop_
_entity_poly.entity_id
_entity_poly.type
_entity_poly.pdbx_seq_one_letter_code
_entity_poly.pdbx_strand_id
1 'polypeptide(L)'
;MTNQTNMTTRFALVSIVVFFSIFINGAAAAQCLSSAETRSAIEQGHAQHLAAIKVAASKAVRGDVVKANLCRSGAGLVYELVTLSREGAVARITLDAKSGRVLSKGGG
;
A
#
# COMPACT_ATOMS: atom_id res chain seq x y z
N MET A 1 6.65 48.79 39.44
CA MET A 1 6.27 49.20 38.07
C MET A 1 7.53 49.26 37.23
N THR A 2 7.82 48.23 36.44
CA THR A 2 8.75 48.20 35.27
C THR A 2 9.02 46.73 34.91
N ASN A 3 9.08 46.25 33.67
CA ASN A 3 8.58 46.67 32.36
C ASN A 3 8.71 45.42 31.45
N GLN A 4 7.64 45.11 30.71
CA GLN A 4 7.39 43.91 29.90
C GLN A 4 7.71 44.18 28.42
N THR A 5 8.98 44.22 27.99
CA THR A 5 9.30 44.67 26.60
C THR A 5 10.42 43.97 25.85
N ASN A 6 10.88 42.76 26.23
CA ASN A 6 12.00 42.14 25.50
C ASN A 6 11.96 40.61 25.25
N MET A 7 10.88 39.91 25.62
CA MET A 7 10.80 38.44 25.43
C MET A 7 9.93 38.02 24.23
N THR A 8 9.03 38.89 23.76
CA THR A 8 7.97 38.51 22.81
C THR A 8 8.37 38.58 21.33
N THR A 9 9.46 39.29 20.99
CA THR A 9 9.79 39.59 19.57
C THR A 9 10.57 38.48 18.86
N ARG A 10 11.23 37.56 19.58
CA ARG A 10 12.00 36.46 18.95
C ARG A 10 11.21 35.18 18.74
N PHE A 11 10.10 34.99 19.46
CA PHE A 11 9.27 33.79 19.33
C PHE A 11 8.27 33.86 18.17
N ALA A 12 7.90 35.06 17.71
CA ALA A 12 6.86 35.23 16.70
C ALA A 12 7.24 34.72 15.29
N LEU A 13 8.53 34.74 14.90
CA LEU A 13 8.96 34.29 13.56
C LEU A 13 9.21 32.78 13.46
N VAL A 14 9.53 32.11 14.57
CA VAL A 14 9.84 30.67 14.57
C VAL A 14 8.55 29.83 14.54
N SER A 15 7.45 30.33 15.11
CA SER A 15 6.20 29.57 15.19
C SER A 15 5.43 29.42 13.88
N ILE A 16 5.62 30.30 12.88
CA ILE A 16 4.89 30.24 11.62
C ILE A 16 5.41 29.13 10.68
N VAL A 17 6.71 28.82 10.72
CA VAL A 17 7.30 27.79 9.84
C VAL A 17 6.95 26.37 10.31
N VAL A 18 6.81 26.16 11.62
CA VAL A 18 6.53 24.83 12.20
C VAL A 18 5.07 24.40 11.99
N PHE A 19 4.14 25.36 11.87
CA PHE A 19 2.72 25.04 11.67
C PHE A 19 2.39 24.54 10.24
N PHE A 20 3.20 24.89 9.23
CA PHE A 20 2.88 24.58 7.84
C PHE A 20 3.31 23.17 7.39
N SER A 21 4.12 22.45 8.17
CA SER A 21 4.72 21.17 7.73
C SER A 21 3.94 19.91 8.12
N ILE A 22 2.80 20.02 8.83
CA ILE A 22 2.16 18.83 9.45
C ILE A 22 1.11 18.16 8.54
N PHE A 23 0.75 18.75 7.40
CA PHE A 23 -0.35 18.24 6.55
C PHE A 23 0.09 17.80 5.16
N ILE A 24 1.01 16.83 5.08
CA ILE A 24 1.12 15.96 3.88
C ILE A 24 1.06 14.51 4.33
N ASN A 25 -0.07 14.11 4.93
CA ASN A 25 -0.44 12.70 5.00
C ASN A 25 -1.19 12.38 3.70
N GLY A 26 -0.43 12.18 2.61
CA GLY A 26 -0.96 11.57 1.41
C GLY A 26 -1.39 10.15 1.76
N ALA A 27 -2.68 9.84 1.63
CA ALA A 27 -3.20 8.50 1.81
C ALA A 27 -2.32 7.52 1.04
N ALA A 28 -1.71 6.57 1.75
CA ALA A 28 -0.86 5.54 1.17
C ALA A 28 -1.73 4.59 0.34
N ALA A 29 -2.14 5.03 -0.85
CA ALA A 29 -2.48 4.11 -1.92
C ALA A 29 -1.26 3.19 -2.08
N ALA A 30 -1.46 1.89 -1.92
CA ALA A 30 -0.40 0.91 -2.09
C ALA A 30 0.34 1.25 -3.39
N GLN A 31 1.63 1.56 -3.29
CA GLN A 31 2.42 2.07 -4.40
C GLN A 31 2.67 0.90 -5.35
N CYS A 32 1.72 0.67 -6.25
CA CYS A 32 1.76 -0.46 -7.16
C CYS A 32 2.85 -0.25 -8.21
N LEU A 33 3.61 -1.30 -8.46
CA LEU A 33 4.70 -1.32 -9.41
C LEU A 33 4.15 -1.19 -10.83
N SER A 34 4.93 -0.53 -11.68
CA SER A 34 4.76 -0.60 -13.13
C SER A 34 5.02 -2.02 -13.65
N SER A 35 4.65 -2.28 -14.91
CA SER A 35 4.93 -3.57 -15.56
C SER A 35 6.42 -3.88 -15.63
N ALA A 36 7.28 -2.87 -15.82
CA ALA A 36 8.73 -3.02 -15.87
C ALA A 36 9.30 -3.39 -14.50
N GLU A 37 8.91 -2.66 -13.45
CA GLU A 37 9.31 -2.98 -12.07
C GLU A 37 8.79 -4.35 -11.64
N THR A 38 7.57 -4.72 -12.04
CA THR A 38 6.98 -6.03 -11.73
C THR A 38 7.81 -7.16 -12.34
N ARG A 39 8.16 -7.05 -13.62
CA ARG A 39 9.04 -8.04 -14.29
C ARG A 39 10.38 -8.13 -13.57
N SER A 40 11.00 -6.97 -13.28
CA SER A 40 12.29 -6.92 -12.57
C SER A 40 12.22 -7.57 -11.18
N ALA A 41 11.15 -7.32 -10.41
CA ALA A 41 10.95 -7.95 -9.11
C ALA A 41 10.80 -9.48 -9.20
N ILE A 42 10.15 -9.99 -10.25
CA ILE A 42 10.04 -11.43 -10.48
C ILE A 42 11.40 -12.03 -10.86
N GLU A 43 12.12 -11.40 -11.78
CA GLU A 43 13.46 -11.85 -12.22
C GLU A 43 14.48 -11.86 -11.08
N GLN A 44 14.38 -10.90 -10.15
CA GLN A 44 15.20 -10.82 -8.94
C GLN A 44 14.75 -11.79 -7.82
N GLY A 45 13.65 -12.52 -8.01
CA GLY A 45 13.12 -13.44 -6.99
C GLY A 45 12.46 -12.74 -5.79
N HIS A 46 12.13 -11.45 -5.92
CA HIS A 46 11.37 -10.69 -4.92
C HIS A 46 9.86 -10.93 -5.00
N ALA A 47 9.37 -11.48 -6.12
CA ALA A 47 7.98 -11.85 -6.32
C ALA A 47 7.87 -13.14 -7.14
N GLN A 48 6.82 -13.93 -6.90
CA GLN A 48 6.49 -15.07 -7.76
C GLN A 48 5.76 -14.63 -9.03
N HIS A 49 5.79 -15.48 -10.04
CA HIS A 49 4.97 -15.29 -11.24
C HIS A 49 3.47 -15.25 -10.90
N LEU A 50 2.74 -14.40 -11.62
CA LEU A 50 1.28 -14.26 -11.44
C LEU A 50 0.53 -15.60 -11.54
N ALA A 51 0.99 -16.54 -12.37
CA ALA A 51 0.38 -17.86 -12.48
C ALA A 51 0.40 -18.63 -11.15
N ALA A 52 1.54 -18.65 -10.45
CA ALA A 52 1.66 -19.31 -9.15
C ALA A 52 0.79 -18.63 -8.09
N ILE A 53 0.76 -17.29 -8.09
CA ILE A 53 -0.07 -16.50 -7.20
C ILE A 53 -1.56 -16.74 -7.44
N LYS A 54 -2.01 -16.88 -8.70
CA LYS A 54 -3.40 -17.23 -9.02
C LYS A 54 -3.78 -18.62 -8.50
N VAL A 55 -2.86 -19.59 -8.52
CA VAL A 55 -3.08 -20.92 -7.92
C VAL A 55 -3.15 -20.83 -6.39
N ALA A 56 -2.34 -19.98 -5.75
CA ALA A 56 -2.44 -19.76 -4.31
C ALA A 56 -3.77 -19.06 -3.94
N ALA A 57 -4.17 -18.07 -4.73
CA ALA A 57 -5.41 -17.32 -4.55
C ALA A 57 -6.67 -18.20 -4.68
N SER A 58 -6.71 -19.11 -5.65
CA SER A 58 -7.88 -19.98 -5.88
C SER A 58 -8.13 -20.97 -4.74
N LYS A 59 -7.10 -21.28 -3.94
CA LYS A 59 -7.24 -22.06 -2.70
C LYS A 59 -7.88 -21.25 -1.57
N ALA A 60 -7.79 -19.92 -1.65
CA ALA A 60 -8.18 -19.02 -0.58
C ALA A 60 -9.57 -18.41 -0.79
N VAL A 61 -9.95 -18.11 -2.03
CA VAL A 61 -11.24 -17.53 -2.40
C VAL A 61 -11.78 -18.18 -3.67
N ARG A 62 -13.11 -18.22 -3.79
CA ARG A 62 -13.79 -18.65 -5.01
C ARG A 62 -14.01 -17.43 -5.92
N GLY A 63 -13.98 -17.66 -7.22
CA GLY A 63 -14.17 -16.61 -8.22
C GLY A 63 -12.95 -16.39 -9.10
N ASP A 64 -13.14 -15.59 -10.13
CA ASP A 64 -12.12 -15.33 -11.14
C ASP A 64 -11.32 -14.08 -10.77
N VAL A 65 -9.99 -14.17 -10.83
CA VAL A 65 -9.11 -13.00 -10.63
C VAL A 65 -9.22 -12.09 -11.85
N VAL A 66 -9.83 -10.92 -11.68
CA VAL A 66 -10.07 -9.93 -12.73
C VAL A 66 -9.05 -8.79 -12.73
N LYS A 67 -8.37 -8.56 -11.60
CA LYS A 67 -7.27 -7.60 -11.50
C LYS A 67 -6.18 -8.15 -10.59
N ALA A 68 -4.92 -7.90 -10.95
CA ALA A 68 -3.76 -8.27 -10.16
C ALA A 68 -2.71 -7.17 -10.26
N ASN A 69 -2.33 -6.57 -9.13
CA ASN A 69 -1.24 -5.61 -9.08
C ASN A 69 -0.21 -6.08 -8.06
N LEU A 70 1.07 -5.88 -8.35
CA LEU A 70 2.16 -6.04 -7.40
C LEU A 70 2.44 -4.69 -6.77
N CYS A 71 2.36 -4.57 -5.46
CA CYS A 71 2.45 -3.28 -4.78
C CYS A 71 3.42 -3.30 -3.61
N ARG A 72 4.01 -2.13 -3.34
CA ARG A 72 4.83 -1.94 -2.15
C ARG A 72 3.93 -1.84 -0.92
N SER A 73 4.32 -2.56 0.11
CA SER A 73 3.77 -2.52 1.47
C SER A 73 4.92 -2.29 2.44
N GLY A 74 4.63 -1.76 3.64
CA GLY A 74 5.66 -1.53 4.66
C GLY A 74 6.47 -2.78 5.02
N ALA A 75 5.92 -3.98 4.79
CA ALA A 75 6.58 -5.27 5.04
C ALA A 75 7.24 -5.92 3.79
N GLY A 76 7.19 -5.28 2.61
CA GLY A 76 7.74 -5.83 1.37
C GLY A 76 6.79 -5.70 0.18
N LEU A 77 6.88 -6.64 -0.77
CA LEU A 77 5.99 -6.67 -1.94
C LEU A 77 4.78 -7.56 -1.67
N VAL A 78 3.61 -7.10 -2.12
CA VAL A 78 2.34 -7.82 -2.00
C VAL A 78 1.58 -7.81 -3.30
N TYR A 79 0.89 -8.91 -3.60
CA TYR A 79 -0.11 -8.94 -4.66
C TYR A 79 -1.46 -8.49 -4.11
N GLU A 80 -2.01 -7.41 -4.65
CA GLU A 80 -3.42 -7.04 -4.48
C GLU A 80 -4.21 -7.61 -5.66
N LEU A 81 -5.05 -8.60 -5.36
CA LEU A 81 -5.93 -9.21 -6.34
C LEU A 81 -7.36 -8.76 -6.12
N VAL A 82 -8.10 -8.59 -7.21
CA VAL A 82 -9.56 -8.43 -7.21
C VAL A 82 -10.15 -9.67 -7.85
N THR A 83 -11.09 -10.29 -7.16
CA THR A 83 -11.82 -11.46 -7.62
C THR A 83 -13.29 -11.14 -7.81
N LEU A 84 -13.89 -11.72 -8.84
CA LEU A 84 -15.32 -11.65 -9.12
C LEU A 84 -15.93 -13.05 -8.96
N SER A 85 -16.91 -13.17 -8.07
CA SER A 85 -17.67 -14.41 -7.90
C SER A 85 -18.65 -14.60 -9.06
N ARG A 86 -19.17 -15.83 -9.23
CA ARG A 86 -20.21 -16.12 -10.22
C ARG A 86 -21.51 -15.37 -9.95
N GLU A 87 -21.73 -14.94 -8.72
CA GLU A 87 -22.89 -14.16 -8.27
C GLU A 87 -22.66 -12.64 -8.40
N GLY A 88 -21.49 -12.22 -8.90
CA GLY A 88 -21.15 -10.80 -9.08
C GLY A 88 -20.52 -10.15 -7.85
N ALA A 89 -20.26 -10.90 -6.78
CA ALA A 89 -19.60 -10.38 -5.60
C ALA A 89 -18.13 -10.07 -5.88
N VAL A 90 -17.66 -8.90 -5.45
CA VAL A 90 -16.27 -8.46 -5.61
C VAL A 90 -15.55 -8.63 -4.28
N ALA A 91 -14.46 -9.38 -4.29
CA ALA A 91 -13.54 -9.46 -3.16
C ALA A 91 -12.14 -9.01 -3.56
N ARG A 92 -11.43 -8.43 -2.60
CA ARG A 92 -10.02 -8.08 -2.66
C ARG A 92 -9.25 -9.00 -1.75
N ILE A 93 -8.15 -9.53 -2.24
CA ILE A 93 -7.25 -10.33 -1.42
C ILE A 93 -5.83 -9.83 -1.58
N THR A 94 -5.09 -9.87 -0.49
CA THR A 94 -3.68 -9.51 -0.47
C THR A 94 -2.86 -10.76 -0.18
N LEU A 95 -1.87 -11.03 -1.01
CA LEU A 95 -0.93 -12.13 -0.83
C LEU A 95 0.49 -11.61 -0.74
N ASP A 96 1.32 -12.25 0.08
CA ASP A 96 2.75 -12.02 0.10
C ASP A 96 3.35 -12.38 -1.27
N ALA A 97 4.16 -11.48 -1.84
CA ALA A 97 4.63 -11.67 -3.21
C ALA A 97 5.59 -12.85 -3.36
N LYS A 98 6.34 -13.22 -2.31
CA LYS A 98 7.39 -14.25 -2.40
C LYS A 98 6.89 -15.65 -2.07
N SER A 99 6.00 -15.76 -1.10
CA SER A 99 5.45 -17.03 -0.60
C SER A 99 4.08 -17.36 -1.18
N GLY A 100 3.35 -16.38 -1.71
CA GLY A 100 1.94 -16.54 -2.10
C GLY A 100 1.01 -16.76 -0.92
N ARG A 101 1.47 -16.53 0.32
CA ARG A 101 0.64 -16.66 1.52
C ARG A 101 -0.37 -15.52 1.57
N VAL A 102 -1.63 -15.85 1.86
CA VAL A 102 -2.68 -14.84 2.05
C VAL A 102 -2.39 -14.02 3.30
N LEU A 103 -2.34 -12.71 3.14
CA LEU A 103 -2.15 -11.74 4.23
C LEU A 103 -3.47 -11.15 4.68
N SER A 104 -4.39 -10.90 3.75
CA SER A 104 -5.71 -10.34 4.03
C SER A 104 -6.74 -10.77 2.99
N LYS A 105 -8.01 -10.84 3.42
CA LYS A 105 -9.18 -10.99 2.55
C LYS A 105 -10.18 -9.91 2.94
N GLY A 106 -10.56 -9.06 1.99
CA GLY A 106 -11.57 -8.02 2.16
C GLY A 106 -12.65 -8.18 1.10
N GLY A 107 -13.90 -8.31 1.50
CA GLY A 107 -15.02 -8.61 0.62
C GLY A 107 -15.58 -10.00 0.93
N GLY A 108 -16.85 -10.00 1.35
CA GLY A 108 -17.62 -11.18 1.75
C GLY A 108 -18.39 -11.76 0.58
#